data_AF-A0AAV2S0A7-F1
#
_entry.id   AF-A0AAV2S0A7-F1
#
_cell.length_a   1.000
_cell.length_b   1.000
_cell.length_c   1.000
_cell.angle_alpha   90.00
_cell.angle_beta   90.00
_cell.angle_gamma   90.00
#
_symmetry.space_group_name_H-M   'P 1'
#
loop_
_entity.id
_entity.type
_entity.pdbx_description
1 polymer ?
#
loop_
_entity_poly.entity_id
_entity_poly.type
_entity_poly.pdbx_seq_one_letter_code
_entity_poly.pdbx_strand_id
1 'polypeptide(L)'
;VVIKGLPTVNRAVINLNKDTYELLVEGDNLRDVMATFGVQGTKCISNNTWEVWNCLGIEAARRCIIHEITTTMDGHGLKVDKRHIMLLADLMTCRGQVLGITRHGLSKMKESVLMLAS
;
A
#
# COMPACT_ATOMS: atom_id res chain seq x y z
N VAL A 1 15.30 -18.47 -15.04
CA VAL A 1 16.40 -17.49 -15.08
C VAL A 1 15.90 -16.29 -15.87
N VAL A 2 15.87 -15.11 -15.26
CA VAL A 2 15.46 -13.86 -15.93
C VAL A 2 16.64 -13.39 -16.77
N ILE A 3 16.43 -13.22 -18.07
CA ILE A 3 17.51 -12.94 -19.02
C ILE A 3 17.74 -11.43 -19.16
N LYS A 4 16.67 -10.61 -19.05
CA LYS A 4 16.71 -9.13 -19.00
C LYS A 4 15.47 -8.57 -18.28
N GLY A 5 15.61 -7.42 -17.64
CA GLY A 5 14.51 -6.71 -16.96
C GLY A 5 14.48 -6.91 -15.45
N LEU A 6 13.41 -6.45 -14.81
CA LEU A 6 13.19 -6.61 -13.37
C LEU A 6 12.68 -8.03 -13.08
N PRO A 7 13.36 -8.81 -12.23
CA PRO A 7 13.01 -10.22 -12.02
C PRO A 7 11.75 -10.43 -11.18
N THR A 8 11.31 -9.40 -10.46
CA THR A 8 10.14 -9.43 -9.57
C THR A 8 8.84 -9.03 -10.26
N VAL A 9 8.92 -8.56 -11.52
CA VAL A 9 7.77 -8.16 -12.33
C VAL A 9 7.41 -9.28 -13.30
N ASN A 10 6.17 -9.78 -13.22
CA ASN A 10 5.68 -10.87 -14.06
C ASN A 10 5.08 -10.37 -15.37
N ARG A 11 4.31 -9.27 -15.31
CA ARG A 11 3.58 -8.75 -16.48
C ARG A 11 3.42 -7.24 -16.37
N ALA A 12 3.50 -6.55 -17.50
CA ALA A 12 3.13 -5.14 -17.60
C ALA A 12 2.14 -4.95 -18.74
N VAL A 13 1.04 -4.27 -18.49
CA VAL A 13 -0.04 -3.99 -19.44
C VAL A 13 -0.16 -2.48 -19.61
N ILE A 14 -0.26 -2.02 -20.85
CA ILE A 14 -0.44 -0.61 -21.16
C ILE A 14 -1.93 -0.35 -21.33
N ASN A 15 -2.46 0.59 -20.55
CA ASN A 15 -3.83 1.07 -20.65
C ASN A 15 -3.83 2.51 -21.20
N LEU A 16 -4.68 2.80 -22.18
CA LEU A 16 -4.83 4.13 -22.75
C LEU A 16 -6.05 4.80 -22.11
N ASN A 17 -5.81 5.80 -21.26
CA ASN A 17 -6.87 6.53 -20.57
C ASN A 17 -6.87 7.99 -21.01
N LYS A 18 -7.87 8.40 -21.82
CA LYS A 18 -8.18 9.79 -22.19
C LYS A 18 -6.93 10.65 -22.46
N ASP A 19 -6.02 10.16 -23.32
CA ASP A 19 -4.75 10.78 -23.75
C ASP A 19 -3.51 10.56 -22.85
N THR A 20 -3.63 9.75 -21.79
CA THR A 20 -2.50 9.31 -20.96
C THR A 20 -2.27 7.81 -21.06
N TYR A 21 -1.01 7.40 -21.07
CA TYR A 21 -0.62 5.99 -21.00
C TYR A 21 -0.39 5.61 -19.54
N GLU A 22 -1.20 4.69 -19.03
CA GLU A 22 -1.04 4.10 -17.71
C GLU A 22 -0.38 2.73 -17.87
N LEU A 23 0.66 2.45 -17.07
CA LEU A 23 1.32 1.16 -17.04
C LEU A 23 0.83 0.39 -15.81
N LEU A 24 0.08 -0.68 -16.05
CA LEU A 24 -0.36 -1.61 -15.01
C LEU A 24 0.67 -2.72 -14.88
N VAL A 25 1.40 -2.73 -13.76
CA VAL A 25 2.47 -3.68 -13.50
C VAL A 25 2.00 -4.72 -12.49
N GLU A 26 2.14 -5.99 -12.84
CA GLU A 26 1.91 -7.13 -11.97
C GLU A 26 3.25 -7.62 -11.45
N GLY A 27 3.52 -7.33 -10.19
CA GLY A 27 4.74 -7.74 -9.50
C GLY A 27 4.97 -6.94 -8.23
N ASP A 28 6.00 -7.34 -7.51
CA ASP A 28 6.52 -6.61 -6.37
C ASP A 28 7.82 -5.89 -6.81
N ASN A 29 8.23 -4.84 -6.10
CA ASN A 29 9.40 -3.97 -6.30
C ASN A 29 9.15 -2.58 -6.93
N LEU A 30 8.26 -1.80 -6.31
CA LEU A 30 7.98 -0.38 -6.57
C LEU A 30 9.24 0.48 -6.66
N ARG A 31 10.26 0.23 -5.82
CA ARG A 31 11.51 1.03 -5.81
C ARG A 31 12.19 1.01 -7.17
N ASP A 32 12.37 -0.17 -7.73
CA ASP A 32 13.07 -0.33 -9.00
C ASP A 32 12.19 0.10 -10.18
N VAL A 33 10.87 -0.14 -10.08
CA VAL A 33 9.89 0.36 -11.06
C VAL A 33 9.92 1.89 -11.13
N MET A 34 9.96 2.57 -9.99
CA MET A 34 10.08 4.03 -9.93
C MET A 34 11.40 4.57 -10.49
N ALA A 35 12.49 3.79 -10.38
CA ALA A 35 13.81 4.17 -10.88
C ALA A 35 14.00 3.86 -12.38
N THR A 36 13.03 3.22 -13.03
CA THR A 36 13.14 2.84 -14.44
C THR A 36 13.02 4.05 -15.35
N PHE A 37 13.88 4.14 -16.36
CA PHE A 37 13.89 5.26 -17.31
C PHE A 37 12.54 5.38 -18.04
N GLY A 38 12.00 6.60 -18.07
CA GLY A 38 10.70 6.90 -18.71
C GLY A 38 9.49 6.79 -17.76
N VAL A 39 9.64 6.23 -16.56
CA VAL A 39 8.57 6.16 -15.57
C VAL A 39 8.51 7.44 -14.74
N GLN A 40 7.31 8.01 -14.55
CA GLN A 40 7.08 9.15 -13.65
C GLN A 40 6.93 8.67 -12.20
N GLY A 41 8.06 8.52 -11.49
CA GLY A 41 8.08 8.03 -10.10
C GLY A 41 7.16 8.78 -9.12
N THR A 42 6.92 10.07 -9.32
CA THR A 42 6.05 10.89 -8.45
C THR A 42 4.56 10.52 -8.53
N LYS A 43 4.15 9.81 -9.58
CA LYS A 43 2.76 9.36 -9.79
C LYS A 43 2.61 7.85 -9.65
N CYS A 44 3.67 7.13 -9.31
CA CYS A 44 3.60 5.69 -9.10
C CYS A 44 2.79 5.37 -7.84
N ILE A 45 1.88 4.41 -7.97
CA ILE A 45 1.07 3.87 -6.88
C ILE A 45 1.30 2.37 -6.80
N SER A 46 1.23 1.81 -5.59
CA SER A 46 1.29 0.38 -5.34
C SER A 46 0.18 0.02 -4.35
N ASN A 47 -0.41 -1.16 -4.56
CA ASN A 47 -1.37 -1.76 -3.64
C ASN A 47 -0.68 -2.42 -2.44
N ASN A 48 0.63 -2.67 -2.52
CA ASN A 48 1.41 -3.31 -1.47
C ASN A 48 1.89 -2.27 -0.45
N THR A 49 1.17 -2.15 0.67
CA THR A 49 1.48 -1.17 1.72
C THR A 49 2.86 -1.38 2.37
N TRP A 50 3.31 -2.64 2.49
CA TRP A 50 4.62 -2.95 3.09
C TRP A 50 5.77 -2.42 2.25
N GLU A 51 5.63 -2.56 0.94
CA GLU A 51 6.57 -2.01 -0.03
C GLU A 51 6.57 -0.48 -0.03
N VAL A 52 5.38 0.15 -0.02
CA VAL A 52 5.25 1.60 0.05
C VAL A 52 5.92 2.14 1.31
N TRP A 53 5.76 1.45 2.45
CA TRP A 53 6.45 1.80 3.70
C TRP A 53 7.97 1.75 3.56
N ASN A 54 8.51 0.71 2.94
CA ASN A 54 9.96 0.57 2.74
C ASN A 54 10.53 1.58 1.73
N CYS A 55 9.77 1.98 0.71
CA CYS A 55 10.24 2.86 -0.35
C CYS A 55 10.04 4.35 -0.03
N LEU A 56 8.86 4.71 0.47
CA LEU A 56 8.40 6.10 0.63
C LEU A 56 8.22 6.50 2.10
N GLY A 57 8.17 5.54 3.03
CA GLY A 57 8.05 5.79 4.46
C GLY A 57 6.63 5.65 5.02
N ILE A 58 6.51 5.94 6.32
CA ILE A 58 5.29 5.63 7.11
C ILE A 58 4.07 6.46 6.70
N GLU A 59 4.25 7.72 6.34
CA GLU A 59 3.13 8.59 5.96
C GLU A 59 2.57 8.23 4.58
N ALA A 60 3.42 7.79 3.65
CA ALA A 60 3.00 7.25 2.37
C ALA A 60 2.23 5.95 2.55
N ALA A 61 2.68 5.08 3.46
CA ALA A 61 1.97 3.85 3.80
C ALA A 61 0.60 4.13 4.42
N ARG A 62 0.49 5.11 5.33
CA ARG A 62 -0.78 5.56 5.92
C ARG A 62 -1.75 6.04 4.84
N ARG A 63 -1.27 6.86 3.90
CA ARG A 63 -2.05 7.34 2.75
C ARG A 63 -2.50 6.19 1.83
N CYS A 64 -1.63 5.22 1.58
CA CYS A 64 -1.92 4.01 0.80
C CYS A 64 -3.05 3.18 1.45
N ILE A 65 -2.99 2.94 2.76
CA ILE A 65 -4.05 2.23 3.50
C ILE A 65 -5.41 2.93 3.34
N ILE A 66 -5.44 4.26 3.51
CA ILE A 66 -6.69 5.03 3.38
C ILE A 66 -7.24 4.90 1.97
N HIS A 67 -6.38 5.01 0.96
CA HIS A 67 -6.77 4.93 -0.44
C HIS A 67 -7.33 3.55 -0.79
N GLU A 68 -6.63 2.47 -0.45
CA GLU A 68 -7.03 1.10 -0.75
C GLU A 68 -8.36 0.71 -0.11
N ILE A 69 -8.55 1.04 1.17
CA ILE A 69 -9.82 0.75 1.87
C ILE A 69 -10.96 1.54 1.23
N THR A 70 -10.75 2.80 0.89
CA THR A 70 -11.77 3.64 0.25
C THR A 70 -12.14 3.08 -1.14
N THR A 71 -11.14 2.81 -1.98
CA THR A 71 -11.33 2.25 -3.33
C THR A 71 -12.05 0.89 -3.30
N THR A 72 -11.70 0.03 -2.35
CA THR A 72 -12.35 -1.29 -2.19
C THR A 72 -13.81 -1.15 -1.73
N MET A 73 -14.08 -0.31 -0.74
CA MET A 73 -15.45 -0.07 -0.24
C MET A 73 -16.34 0.55 -1.31
N ASP A 74 -15.83 1.55 -2.03
CA ASP A 74 -16.52 2.19 -3.15
C ASP A 74 -16.80 1.19 -4.28
N GLY A 75 -15.85 0.29 -4.58
CA GLY A 75 -16.02 -0.79 -5.56
C GLY A 75 -17.14 -1.78 -5.21
N HIS A 76 -17.43 -1.95 -3.92
CA HIS A 76 -18.55 -2.76 -3.43
C HIS A 76 -19.84 -1.97 -3.18
N GLY A 77 -19.86 -0.65 -3.46
CA GLY A 77 -21.02 0.21 -3.24
C GLY A 77 -21.29 0.53 -1.76
N LEU A 78 -20.34 0.25 -0.87
CA LEU A 78 -20.45 0.54 0.56
C LEU A 78 -19.90 1.94 0.85
N LYS A 79 -20.73 2.80 1.43
CA LYS A 79 -20.32 4.16 1.82
C LYS A 79 -19.95 4.20 3.30
N VAL A 80 -18.66 4.41 3.57
CA VAL A 80 -18.12 4.62 4.92
C VAL A 80 -17.56 6.04 5.00
N ASP A 81 -17.78 6.75 6.10
CA ASP A 81 -17.13 8.06 6.31
C ASP A 81 -15.61 7.86 6.39
N LYS A 82 -14.89 8.63 5.57
CA LYS A 82 -13.41 8.69 5.54
C LYS A 82 -12.78 8.87 6.93
N ARG A 83 -13.47 9.51 7.88
CA ARG A 83 -12.98 9.71 9.26
C ARG A 83 -12.71 8.39 9.98
N HIS A 84 -13.53 7.37 9.76
CA HIS A 84 -13.31 6.04 10.34
C HIS A 84 -12.09 5.35 9.74
N ILE A 85 -11.91 5.47 8.42
CA ILE A 85 -10.77 4.91 7.69
C ILE A 85 -9.48 5.63 8.10
N MET A 86 -9.53 6.95 8.28
CA MET A 86 -8.38 7.74 8.77
C MET A 86 -7.96 7.29 10.17
N LEU A 87 -8.92 7.16 11.10
CA LEU A 87 -8.62 6.68 12.46
C LEU A 87 -7.97 5.30 12.45
N LEU A 88 -8.46 4.40 11.59
CA LEU A 88 -7.91 3.06 11.41
C LEU A 88 -6.47 3.10 10.90
N ALA A 89 -6.22 3.89 9.86
CA ALA A 89 -4.89 4.02 9.27
C ALA A 89 -3.89 4.62 10.27
N ASP A 90 -4.30 5.66 11.00
CA ASP A 90 -3.48 6.30 12.03
C ASP A 90 -3.10 5.30 13.13
N LEU A 91 -4.05 4.48 13.58
CA LEU A 91 -3.81 3.40 14.55
C LEU A 91 -2.81 2.36 14.02
N MET A 92 -2.94 1.96 12.75
CA MET A 92 -2.06 0.99 12.12
C MET A 92 -0.63 1.49 11.93
N THR A 93 -0.41 2.82 11.86
CA THR A 93 0.90 3.43 11.58
C THR A 93 1.53 4.17 12.76
N CYS A 94 0.86 4.29 13.91
CA CYS A 94 1.28 5.15 15.02
C CYS A 94 2.65 4.81 15.65
N ARG A 95 3.11 3.56 15.54
CA ARG A 95 4.40 3.10 16.12
C ARG A 95 5.60 3.24 15.15
N GLY A 96 5.44 3.93 14.02
CA GLY A 96 6.50 4.11 13.02
C GLY A 96 6.73 2.91 12.07
N GLN A 97 5.90 1.88 12.19
CA GLN A 97 5.87 0.71 11.32
C GLN A 97 4.41 0.35 11.01
N VAL A 98 4.16 -0.27 9.86
CA VAL A 98 2.82 -0.72 9.48
C VAL A 98 2.50 -2.00 10.25
N LEU A 99 1.52 -1.92 11.15
CA LEU A 99 1.06 -3.05 11.94
C LEU A 99 -0.38 -3.40 11.56
N GLY A 100 -0.61 -4.69 11.27
CA GLY A 100 -1.95 -5.20 11.01
C GLY A 100 -2.81 -5.32 12.28
N ILE A 101 -4.13 -5.36 12.11
CA ILE A 101 -5.11 -5.59 13.20
C ILE A 101 -5.27 -7.10 13.41
N THR A 102 -4.15 -7.78 13.63
CA THR A 102 -4.09 -9.21 13.90
C THR A 102 -3.50 -9.42 15.29
N ARG A 103 -3.62 -10.62 15.86
CA ARG A 103 -3.06 -10.95 17.19
C ARG A 103 -1.60 -10.49 17.35
N HIS A 104 -0.78 -10.70 16.34
CA HIS A 104 0.65 -10.35 16.34
C HIS A 104 0.93 -8.86 16.10
N GLY A 105 0.03 -8.15 15.40
CA GLY A 105 0.16 -6.69 15.23
C GLY A 105 -0.37 -5.94 16.46
N LEU A 106 -1.50 -6.40 17.01
CA LEU A 106 -2.11 -5.85 18.23
C LEU A 106 -1.24 -6.08 19.46
N SER A 107 -0.53 -7.21 19.56
CA SER A 107 0.42 -7.42 20.66
C SER A 107 1.57 -6.43 20.66
N LYS A 108 1.94 -5.90 19.48
CA LYS A 108 2.96 -4.85 19.34
C LYS A 108 2.39 -3.44 19.55
N MET A 109 1.07 -3.26 19.52
CA MET A 109 0.41 -1.98 19.77
C MET A 109 0.03 -1.80 21.25
N LYS A 110 -0.38 -2.88 21.93
CA LYS A 110 -0.96 -2.88 23.27
C LYS A 110 0.11 -2.80 24.37
N GLU A 111 -0.22 -2.06 25.43
CA GLU A 111 0.68 -1.80 26.56
C GLU A 111 0.42 -2.71 27.78
N SER A 112 -0.75 -3.39 27.86
CA SER A 112 -1.13 -4.20 29.01
C SER A 112 -1.33 -5.69 28.67
N VAL A 113 -0.74 -6.55 29.50
CA VAL A 113 -0.81 -8.02 29.40
C VAL A 113 -2.24 -8.52 29.65
N LEU A 114 -3.02 -7.85 30.48
CA LEU A 114 -4.43 -8.21 30.73
C LEU A 114 -5.27 -8.11 29.46
N MET A 115 -4.94 -7.15 28.60
CA MET A 115 -5.61 -6.94 27.32
C MET A 115 -5.23 -7.98 26.24
N LEU A 116 -4.24 -8.83 26.51
CA LEU A 116 -3.83 -9.96 25.66
C LEU A 116 -4.39 -11.29 26.14
N ALA A 117 -4.79 -11.36 27.42
CA ALA A 117 -5.30 -12.58 28.06
C ALA A 117 -6.81 -12.77 27.84
N SER A 118 -7.55 -11.69 27.59
CA SER A 118 -8.96 -11.72 27.17
C SER A 118 -9.09 -11.95 25.67
#